data_AF-A0A830H7R0-F1
#
_entry.id   AF-A0A830H7R0-F1
#
_cell.length_a   1.000
_cell.length_b   1.000
_cell.length_c   1.000
_cell.angle_alpha   90.00
_cell.angle_beta   90.00
_cell.angle_gamma   90.00
#
_symmetry.space_group_name_H-M   'P 1'
#
loop_
_entity.id
_entity.type
_entity.pdbx_description
1 polymer ?
#
loop_
_entity_poly.entity_id
_entity_poly.type
_entity_poly.pdbx_seq_one_letter_code
_entity_poly.pdbx_strand_id
1 'polypeptide(L)'
;MAYLPGVGGRHAGGRLRYSSAPHPHGPTRLSTRTRSPHTKAVNYHEESDVARFWRLWTGNAHCRNVVTSSPKDSLFRKPKELEKKLVQLRRVLPAKELDIPMICARDPRILELSTREVVAAFVRVRFALGDPPLCCNVCTMLTLGPSLLLCDAAELRTQAWKVVESVGDVESARTLLESNPMSLMSDGEEYAGGSRGKQYNRAVVYQ
;
A
#
# COMPACT_ATOMS: atom_id res chain seq x y z
N MET A 1 42.87 -13.63 44.65
CA MET A 1 43.59 -13.10 45.84
C MET A 1 44.58 -12.05 45.37
N ALA A 2 44.85 -11.01 46.20
CA ALA A 2 45.55 -9.72 45.97
C ALA A 2 44.62 -8.62 45.35
N TYR A 3 44.15 -7.52 45.98
CA TYR A 3 44.67 -6.50 46.95
C TYR A 3 45.92 -5.77 46.39
N LEU A 4 46.07 -4.43 46.23
CA LEU A 4 45.40 -3.14 46.59
C LEU A 4 46.01 -1.98 45.70
N PRO A 5 46.17 -0.69 46.09
CA PRO A 5 45.25 0.47 46.04
C PRO A 5 45.88 1.79 45.49
N GLY A 6 45.18 2.93 45.58
CA GLY A 6 45.76 4.29 45.47
C GLY A 6 44.69 5.37 45.21
N VAL A 7 44.01 5.98 46.19
CA VAL A 7 44.41 7.02 47.18
C VAL A 7 44.38 8.47 46.63
N GLY A 8 43.64 9.33 47.33
CA GLY A 8 43.84 10.78 47.40
C GLY A 8 42.66 11.58 46.82
N GLY A 9 42.00 12.51 47.50
CA GLY A 9 42.20 13.14 48.80
C GLY A 9 41.21 14.32 48.87
N ARG A 10 40.58 14.52 50.03
CA ARG A 10 39.60 15.59 50.31
C ARG A 10 40.30 16.88 50.73
N HIS A 11 39.49 17.93 50.79
CA HIS A 11 39.55 19.16 51.61
C HIS A 11 39.54 20.41 50.74
N ALA A 12 38.94 21.54 51.10
CA ALA A 12 37.86 21.95 52.01
C ALA A 12 37.79 23.48 51.89
N GLY A 13 36.61 24.07 52.01
CA GLY A 13 36.45 25.41 52.58
C GLY A 13 36.47 26.59 51.61
N GLY A 14 35.48 27.48 51.76
CA GLY A 14 35.53 28.83 51.18
C GLY A 14 34.15 29.44 50.88
N ARG A 15 33.38 29.79 51.92
CA ARG A 15 32.34 30.83 51.78
C ARG A 15 33.04 32.20 51.80
N LEU A 16 32.61 33.14 50.95
CA LEU A 16 32.03 34.43 51.35
C LEU A 16 31.83 35.41 50.16
N ARG A 17 30.64 36.04 50.23
CA ARG A 17 30.29 37.45 49.91
C ARG A 17 30.03 37.90 48.47
N TYR A 18 28.83 38.50 48.38
CA TYR A 18 28.28 39.41 47.37
C TYR A 18 28.99 40.77 47.34
N SER A 19 29.05 41.37 46.15
CA SER A 19 29.07 42.82 45.79
C SER A 19 29.47 42.90 44.31
N SER A 20 28.95 43.70 43.38
CA SER A 20 27.92 44.73 43.29
C SER A 20 27.65 44.94 41.78
N ALA A 21 26.45 45.38 41.38
CA ALA A 21 26.12 45.80 40.01
C ALA A 21 26.83 47.13 39.63
N PRO A 22 26.86 47.54 38.33
CA PRO A 22 25.74 48.30 37.76
C PRO A 22 25.38 48.05 36.27
N HIS A 23 24.15 48.46 35.92
CA HIS A 23 23.40 48.56 34.64
C HIS A 23 24.09 49.33 33.47
N PRO A 24 23.42 49.60 32.32
CA PRO A 24 22.46 48.85 31.47
C PRO A 24 22.88 48.87 29.97
N HIS A 25 22.07 48.27 29.07
CA HIS A 25 21.78 48.65 27.66
C HIS A 25 21.39 47.37 26.87
N GLY A 26 20.09 47.21 26.56
CA GLY A 26 19.65 46.20 25.58
C GLY A 26 19.81 46.70 24.13
N PRO A 27 19.13 46.12 23.14
CA PRO A 27 18.58 44.77 23.00
C PRO A 27 19.28 44.03 21.82
N THR A 28 19.04 42.73 21.62
CA THR A 28 18.72 42.12 20.29
C THR A 28 18.73 40.60 20.39
N ARG A 29 17.62 40.03 19.90
CA ARG A 29 17.31 38.61 19.78
C ARG A 29 18.33 37.85 18.94
N LEU A 30 18.75 36.68 19.42
CA LEU A 30 18.91 35.49 18.58
C LEU A 30 18.69 34.25 19.46
N SER A 31 17.42 33.96 19.73
CA SER A 31 17.00 32.66 20.23
C SER A 31 17.14 31.68 19.06
N THR A 32 18.21 30.90 19.07
CA THR A 32 18.36 29.71 18.24
C THR A 32 17.29 28.72 18.65
N ARG A 33 16.11 28.85 18.04
CA ARG A 33 15.04 27.89 18.10
C ARG A 33 15.53 26.63 17.38
N THR A 34 16.15 25.73 18.13
CA THR A 34 16.30 24.33 17.74
C THR A 34 14.90 23.79 17.50
N ARG A 35 14.52 23.80 16.23
CA ARG A 35 13.24 23.28 15.74
C ARG A 35 13.34 21.77 15.82
N SER A 36 13.04 21.23 17.00
CA SER A 36 12.81 19.81 17.19
C SER A 36 11.75 19.39 16.15
N PRO A 37 12.03 18.41 15.27
CA PRO A 37 11.02 17.92 14.35
C PRO A 37 9.95 17.26 15.20
N HIS A 38 8.83 17.95 15.40
CA HIS A 38 7.57 17.32 15.76
C HIS A 38 7.16 16.45 14.58
N THR A 39 7.78 15.28 14.44
CA THR A 39 7.09 14.10 13.94
C THR A 39 5.98 13.83 14.95
N LYS A 40 4.85 14.51 14.78
CA LYS A 40 3.60 14.03 15.34
C LYS A 40 3.43 12.64 14.75
N ALA A 41 3.74 11.62 15.55
CA ALA A 41 3.27 10.28 15.28
C ALA A 41 1.74 10.39 15.23
N VAL A 42 1.22 10.54 14.02
CA VAL A 42 -0.21 10.42 13.78
C VAL A 42 -0.52 9.00 14.23
N ASN A 43 -1.35 8.89 15.26
CA ASN A 43 -1.77 7.60 15.78
C ASN A 43 -2.64 6.96 14.68
N TYR A 44 -2.02 6.15 13.81
CA TYR A 44 -2.63 5.52 12.62
C TYR A 44 -3.68 4.45 12.98
N HIS A 45 -4.05 4.33 14.26
CA HIS A 45 -4.66 3.12 14.78
C HIS A 45 -6.16 2.94 14.50
N GLU A 46 -6.89 3.93 13.97
CA GLU A 46 -8.30 3.74 13.59
C GLU A 46 -8.73 4.62 12.39
N GLU A 47 -7.89 4.76 11.35
CA GLU A 47 -8.37 5.40 10.12
C GLU A 47 -9.41 4.49 9.45
N SER A 48 -10.64 5.00 9.26
CA SER A 48 -11.66 4.31 8.47
C SER A 48 -11.13 3.99 7.07
N ASP A 49 -11.42 2.80 6.54
CA ASP A 49 -11.04 2.40 5.18
C ASP A 49 -11.44 3.42 4.13
N VAL A 50 -12.54 4.14 4.34
CA VAL A 50 -12.99 5.22 3.46
C VAL A 50 -12.00 6.39 3.46
N ALA A 51 -11.56 6.83 4.65
CA ALA A 51 -10.57 7.90 4.77
C ALA A 51 -9.23 7.47 4.16
N ARG A 52 -8.82 6.23 4.45
CA ARG A 52 -7.61 5.63 3.88
C ARG A 52 -7.69 5.51 2.35
N PHE A 53 -8.82 5.07 1.81
CA PHE A 53 -9.06 5.01 0.37
C PHE A 53 -8.91 6.37 -0.26
N TRP A 54 -9.53 7.42 0.28
CA TRP A 54 -9.42 8.77 -0.29
C TRP A 54 -8.01 9.33 -0.22
N ARG A 55 -7.27 9.03 0.86
CA ARG A 55 -5.85 9.38 0.99
C ARG A 55 -5.00 8.72 -0.11
N LEU A 56 -5.21 7.43 -0.36
CA LEU A 56 -4.52 6.69 -1.43
C LEU A 56 -4.96 7.18 -2.82
N TRP A 57 -6.25 7.37 -3.02
CA TRP A 57 -6.86 7.79 -4.29
C TRP A 57 -6.37 9.16 -4.74
N THR A 58 -6.43 10.15 -3.86
CA THR A 58 -6.04 11.53 -4.19
C THR A 58 -4.51 11.69 -4.31
N GLY A 59 -3.75 10.87 -3.58
CA GLY A 59 -2.29 10.80 -3.68
C GLY A 59 -1.79 10.08 -4.94
N ASN A 60 -2.63 9.29 -5.61
CA ASN A 60 -2.26 8.53 -6.80
C ASN A 60 -2.50 9.32 -8.10
N ALA A 61 -1.44 9.58 -8.87
CA ALA A 61 -1.55 10.23 -10.18
C ALA A 61 -2.44 9.47 -11.16
N HIS A 62 -2.40 8.12 -11.14
CA HIS A 62 -3.24 7.30 -11.99
C HIS A 62 -4.74 7.49 -11.70
N CYS A 63 -5.13 7.49 -10.42
CA CYS A 63 -6.51 7.78 -10.02
C CYS A 63 -6.99 9.16 -10.45
N ARG A 64 -6.15 10.19 -10.28
CA ARG A 64 -6.46 11.54 -10.76
C ARG A 64 -6.69 11.57 -12.26
N ASN A 65 -5.83 10.88 -13.03
CA ASN A 65 -5.99 10.75 -14.48
C ASN A 65 -7.31 10.03 -14.84
N VAL A 66 -7.67 8.96 -14.14
CA VAL A 66 -8.96 8.26 -14.31
C VAL A 66 -10.12 9.23 -14.10
N VAL A 67 -10.14 10.00 -13.01
CA VAL A 67 -11.23 10.98 -12.78
C VAL A 67 -11.29 12.02 -13.91
N THR A 68 -10.14 12.56 -14.35
CA THR A 68 -10.11 13.60 -15.38
C THR A 68 -10.53 13.11 -16.76
N SER A 69 -10.16 11.88 -17.13
CA SER A 69 -10.47 11.28 -18.43
C SER A 69 -11.86 10.66 -18.50
N SER A 70 -12.49 10.41 -17.35
CA SER A 70 -13.80 9.77 -17.30
C SER A 70 -14.95 10.74 -17.61
N PRO A 71 -16.06 10.27 -18.23
CA PRO A 71 -17.28 11.05 -18.48
C PRO A 71 -17.85 11.70 -17.21
N LYS A 72 -18.60 12.80 -17.35
CA LYS A 72 -19.15 13.57 -16.23
C LYS A 72 -20.05 12.74 -15.31
N ASP A 73 -20.78 11.79 -15.87
CA ASP A 73 -21.74 10.89 -15.22
C ASP A 73 -21.11 9.57 -14.75
N SER A 74 -19.82 9.35 -15.00
CA SER A 74 -19.08 8.16 -14.55
C SER A 74 -19.09 8.00 -13.02
N LEU A 75 -18.91 6.76 -12.57
CA LEU A 75 -18.77 6.44 -11.15
C LEU A 75 -17.62 7.22 -10.49
N PHE A 76 -16.52 7.43 -11.21
CA PHE A 76 -15.31 8.08 -10.68
C PHE A 76 -15.49 9.54 -10.30
N ARG A 77 -16.56 10.19 -10.77
CA ARG A 77 -16.94 11.56 -10.40
C ARG A 77 -18.04 11.64 -9.33
N LYS A 78 -18.48 10.47 -8.81
CA LYS A 78 -19.54 10.34 -7.81
C LYS A 78 -18.95 9.82 -6.49
N PRO A 79 -18.40 10.70 -5.62
CA PRO A 79 -17.65 10.27 -4.43
C PRO A 79 -18.49 9.41 -3.47
N LYS A 80 -19.76 9.74 -3.27
CA LYS A 80 -20.65 8.96 -2.38
C LYS A 80 -20.94 7.55 -2.90
N GLU A 81 -21.00 7.36 -4.21
CA GLU A 81 -21.18 6.04 -4.81
C GLU A 81 -19.90 5.20 -4.70
N LEU A 82 -18.72 5.82 -4.83
CA LEU A 82 -17.44 5.16 -4.57
C LEU A 82 -17.32 4.70 -3.11
N GLU A 83 -17.66 5.56 -2.14
CA GLU A 83 -17.66 5.21 -0.71
C GLU A 83 -18.59 4.02 -0.43
N LYS A 84 -19.82 4.08 -0.96
CA LYS A 84 -20.81 3.01 -0.83
C LYS A 84 -20.29 1.68 -1.40
N LYS A 85 -19.67 1.73 -2.58
CA LYS A 85 -19.08 0.56 -3.23
C LYS A 85 -17.93 -0.04 -2.41
N LEU A 86 -17.04 0.80 -1.88
CA LEU A 86 -15.95 0.36 -1.01
C LEU A 86 -16.48 -0.36 0.23
N VAL A 87 -17.48 0.21 0.90
CA VAL A 87 -18.13 -0.40 2.07
C VAL A 87 -18.80 -1.72 1.72
N GLN A 88 -19.44 -1.82 0.55
CA GLN A 88 -20.02 -3.07 0.07
C GLN A 88 -18.95 -4.15 -0.18
N LEU A 89 -17.87 -3.80 -0.86
CA LEU A 89 -16.76 -4.72 -1.12
C LEU A 89 -16.13 -5.24 0.18
N ARG A 90 -15.93 -4.36 1.17
CA ARG A 90 -15.44 -4.74 2.50
C ARG A 90 -16.32 -5.77 3.21
N ARG A 91 -17.64 -5.75 2.97
CA ARG A 91 -18.57 -6.70 3.60
C ARG A 91 -18.54 -8.10 2.98
N VAL A 92 -18.15 -8.22 1.71
CA VAL A 92 -18.24 -9.48 0.96
C VAL A 92 -16.89 -10.13 0.70
N LEU A 93 -15.80 -9.36 0.73
CA LEU A 93 -14.44 -9.85 0.59
C LEU A 93 -13.80 -10.07 1.97
N PRO A 94 -12.74 -10.91 2.08
CA PRO A 94 -12.05 -11.17 3.35
C PRO A 94 -11.25 -9.93 3.81
N ALA A 95 -11.93 -8.91 4.31
CA ALA A 95 -11.36 -7.60 4.63
C ALA A 95 -10.28 -7.60 5.73
N LYS A 96 -10.13 -8.70 6.48
CA LYS A 96 -9.03 -8.86 7.46
C LYS A 96 -7.69 -9.20 6.80
N GLU A 97 -7.75 -9.82 5.62
CA GLU A 97 -6.58 -10.30 4.88
C GLU A 97 -6.34 -9.46 3.63
N LEU A 98 -7.38 -8.79 3.13
CA LEU A 98 -7.36 -8.06 1.88
C LEU A 98 -7.55 -6.56 2.10
N ASP A 99 -6.56 -5.77 1.68
CA ASP A 99 -6.58 -4.31 1.77
C ASP A 99 -7.41 -3.70 0.62
N ILE A 100 -8.72 -3.67 0.82
CA ILE A 100 -9.66 -3.18 -0.20
C ILE A 100 -9.36 -1.74 -0.64
N PRO A 101 -9.10 -0.77 0.28
CA PRO A 101 -8.70 0.57 -0.12
C PRO A 101 -7.49 0.59 -1.06
N MET A 102 -6.45 -0.19 -0.75
CA MET A 102 -5.24 -0.26 -1.57
C MET A 102 -5.52 -0.84 -2.94
N ILE A 103 -6.25 -1.96 -3.02
CA ILE A 103 -6.56 -2.64 -4.27
C ILE A 103 -7.33 -1.72 -5.23
N CYS A 104 -8.38 -1.07 -4.72
CA CYS A 104 -9.21 -0.17 -5.52
C CYS A 104 -8.47 1.10 -5.95
N ALA A 105 -7.55 1.62 -5.13
CA ALA A 105 -6.74 2.78 -5.48
C ALA A 105 -5.58 2.42 -6.43
N ARG A 106 -5.12 1.17 -6.43
CA ARG A 106 -4.01 0.72 -7.29
C ARG A 106 -4.49 0.33 -8.69
N ASP A 107 -5.66 -0.30 -8.81
CA ASP A 107 -6.33 -0.53 -10.09
C ASP A 107 -7.81 -0.08 -10.05
N PRO A 108 -8.09 1.19 -10.42
CA PRO A 108 -9.43 1.76 -10.40
C PRO A 108 -10.47 1.03 -11.25
N ARG A 109 -10.07 0.23 -12.26
CA ARG A 109 -11.00 -0.51 -13.13
C ARG A 109 -11.82 -1.55 -12.35
N ILE A 110 -11.29 -2.03 -11.22
CA ILE A 110 -12.02 -2.92 -10.32
C ILE A 110 -13.28 -2.23 -9.78
N LEU A 111 -13.25 -0.91 -9.60
CA LEU A 111 -14.42 -0.14 -9.19
C LEU A 111 -15.46 0.00 -10.30
N GLU A 112 -15.20 -0.40 -11.53
CA GLU A 112 -16.22 -0.42 -12.59
C GLU A 112 -17.06 -1.70 -12.52
N LEU A 113 -16.46 -2.82 -12.10
CA LEU A 113 -17.13 -4.10 -11.92
C LEU A 113 -18.21 -4.03 -10.84
N SER A 114 -19.35 -4.66 -11.05
CA SER A 114 -20.35 -4.82 -9.99
C SER A 114 -19.77 -5.58 -8.78
N THR A 115 -20.32 -5.38 -7.59
CA THR A 115 -19.90 -6.11 -6.37
C THR A 115 -19.90 -7.63 -6.58
N ARG A 116 -20.90 -8.15 -7.31
CA ARG A 116 -20.99 -9.57 -7.67
C ARG A 116 -19.86 -10.01 -8.60
N GLU A 117 -19.52 -9.19 -9.60
CA GLU A 117 -18.40 -9.48 -10.50
C GLU A 117 -17.05 -9.48 -9.78
N VAL A 118 -16.84 -8.57 -8.82
CA VAL A 118 -15.61 -8.57 -8.01
C VAL A 118 -15.53 -9.84 -7.15
N VAL A 119 -16.63 -10.26 -6.52
CA VAL A 119 -16.66 -11.52 -5.75
C VAL A 119 -16.40 -12.73 -6.67
N ALA A 120 -17.05 -12.78 -7.84
CA ALA A 120 -16.82 -13.84 -8.81
C ALA A 120 -15.37 -13.87 -9.31
N ALA A 121 -14.77 -12.70 -9.55
CA ALA A 121 -13.37 -12.56 -9.90
C ALA A 121 -12.43 -13.04 -8.79
N PHE A 122 -12.72 -12.68 -7.53
CA PHE A 122 -11.94 -13.15 -6.38
C PHE A 122 -11.98 -14.67 -6.27
N VAL A 123 -13.17 -15.28 -6.35
CA VAL A 123 -13.34 -16.74 -6.32
C VAL A 123 -12.60 -17.39 -7.48
N ARG A 124 -12.67 -16.79 -8.68
CA ARG A 124 -11.96 -17.27 -9.87
C ARG A 124 -10.45 -17.29 -9.66
N VAL A 125 -9.86 -16.19 -9.19
CA VAL A 125 -8.41 -16.12 -8.90
C VAL A 125 -8.04 -17.14 -7.82
N ARG A 126 -8.88 -17.29 -6.80
CA ARG A 126 -8.65 -18.26 -5.73
C ARG A 126 -8.67 -19.71 -6.22
N PHE A 127 -9.62 -20.07 -7.08
CA PHE A 127 -9.67 -21.40 -7.70
C PHE A 127 -8.52 -21.62 -8.70
N ALA A 128 -8.05 -20.56 -9.36
CA ALA A 128 -6.97 -20.64 -10.33
C ALA A 128 -5.61 -20.86 -9.68
N LEU A 129 -5.33 -20.19 -8.54
CA LEU A 129 -3.99 -20.08 -7.96
C LEU A 129 -3.88 -20.59 -6.52
N GLY A 130 -5.00 -20.59 -5.77
CA GLY A 130 -5.05 -20.92 -4.35
C GLY A 130 -5.37 -22.39 -4.05
N ASP A 131 -5.72 -23.18 -5.05
CA ASP A 131 -5.95 -24.62 -4.92
C ASP A 131 -4.69 -25.42 -5.27
N PRO A 132 -4.61 -26.70 -4.86
CA PRO A 132 -3.51 -27.57 -5.25
C PRO A 132 -3.34 -27.63 -6.78
N PRO A 133 -2.09 -27.71 -7.27
CA PRO A 133 -0.86 -27.89 -6.49
C PRO A 133 -0.21 -26.58 -5.99
N LEU A 134 -0.63 -25.42 -6.50
CA LEU A 134 0.06 -24.15 -6.22
C LEU A 134 -0.21 -23.60 -4.82
N CYS A 135 -1.46 -23.67 -4.33
CA CYS A 135 -1.81 -23.23 -2.98
C CYS A 135 -1.33 -21.80 -2.62
N CYS A 136 -1.35 -20.87 -3.58
CA CYS A 136 -0.83 -19.51 -3.36
C CYS A 136 -1.70 -18.71 -2.37
N ASN A 137 -1.06 -17.81 -1.62
CA ASN A 137 -1.73 -16.78 -0.83
C ASN A 137 -2.32 -15.69 -1.75
N VAL A 138 -3.54 -15.95 -2.21
CA VAL A 138 -4.28 -15.07 -3.12
C VAL A 138 -4.48 -13.65 -2.55
N CYS A 139 -4.65 -13.49 -1.23
CA CYS A 139 -4.82 -12.18 -0.62
C CYS A 139 -3.55 -11.33 -0.76
N THR A 140 -2.38 -11.92 -0.55
CA THR A 140 -1.08 -11.28 -0.79
C THR A 140 -0.90 -10.94 -2.26
N MET A 141 -1.21 -11.89 -3.16
CA MET A 141 -1.10 -11.68 -4.60
C MET A 141 -1.98 -10.52 -5.08
N LEU A 142 -3.22 -10.42 -4.61
CA LEU A 142 -4.14 -9.35 -4.99
C LEU A 142 -3.74 -7.99 -4.42
N THR A 143 -3.06 -7.96 -3.27
CA THR A 143 -2.52 -6.72 -2.69
C THR A 143 -1.39 -6.16 -3.56
N LEU A 144 -0.55 -7.02 -4.14
CA LEU A 144 0.56 -6.64 -5.01
C LEU A 144 0.15 -6.46 -6.48
N GLY A 145 -0.77 -7.30 -6.97
CA GLY A 145 -1.26 -7.35 -8.34
C GLY A 145 -2.79 -7.38 -8.39
N PRO A 146 -3.47 -6.26 -8.11
CA PRO A 146 -4.94 -6.21 -8.08
C PRO A 146 -5.58 -6.50 -9.45
N SER A 147 -4.87 -6.21 -10.54
CA SER A 147 -5.30 -6.47 -11.92
C SER A 147 -5.57 -7.95 -12.22
N LEU A 148 -5.09 -8.89 -11.40
CA LEU A 148 -5.42 -10.31 -11.53
C LEU A 148 -6.94 -10.57 -11.46
N LEU A 149 -7.70 -9.71 -10.78
CA LEU A 149 -9.17 -9.79 -10.77
C LEU A 149 -9.80 -9.58 -12.15
N LEU A 150 -9.08 -8.94 -13.08
CA LEU A 150 -9.55 -8.66 -14.43
C LEU A 150 -9.18 -9.77 -15.42
N CYS A 151 -8.35 -10.74 -15.02
CA CYS A 151 -7.87 -11.83 -15.86
C CYS A 151 -8.86 -13.01 -15.92
N ASP A 152 -8.74 -13.80 -16.99
CA ASP A 152 -9.44 -15.07 -17.15
C ASP A 152 -8.80 -16.19 -16.31
N ALA A 153 -9.62 -17.15 -15.87
CA ALA A 153 -9.17 -18.24 -15.00
C ALA A 153 -8.19 -19.19 -15.70
N ALA A 154 -8.48 -19.53 -16.96
CA ALA A 154 -7.69 -20.46 -17.74
C ALA A 154 -6.35 -19.84 -18.13
N GLU A 155 -6.36 -18.54 -18.44
CA GLU A 155 -5.14 -17.78 -18.70
C GLU A 155 -4.23 -17.72 -17.45
N LEU A 156 -4.79 -17.34 -16.29
CA LEU A 156 -4.03 -17.32 -15.03
C LEU A 156 -3.38 -18.67 -14.71
N ARG A 157 -4.12 -19.77 -14.89
CA ARG A 157 -3.58 -21.12 -14.70
C ARG A 157 -2.46 -21.44 -15.67
N THR A 158 -2.68 -21.14 -16.95
CA THR A 158 -1.70 -21.40 -17.99
C THR A 158 -0.40 -20.65 -17.72
N GLN A 159 -0.49 -19.36 -17.36
CA GLN A 159 0.69 -18.55 -17.07
C GLN A 159 1.38 -19.00 -15.77
N ALA A 160 0.62 -19.35 -14.73
CA ALA A 160 1.20 -19.89 -13.50
C ALA A 160 1.95 -21.21 -13.75
N TRP A 161 1.44 -22.05 -14.66
CA TRP A 161 2.09 -23.31 -15.00
C TRP A 161 3.37 -23.12 -15.81
N LYS A 162 3.42 -22.13 -16.71
CA LYS A 162 4.68 -21.74 -17.36
C LYS A 162 5.73 -21.30 -16.36
N VAL A 163 5.34 -20.57 -15.30
CA VAL A 163 6.26 -20.19 -14.22
C VAL A 163 6.79 -21.43 -13.52
N VAL A 164 5.92 -22.40 -13.20
CA VAL A 164 6.33 -23.68 -12.58
C VAL A 164 7.29 -24.46 -13.48
N GLU A 165 7.00 -24.57 -14.78
CA GLU A 165 7.88 -25.23 -15.74
C GLU A 165 9.24 -24.53 -15.85
N SER A 166 9.25 -23.18 -15.83
CA SER A 166 10.49 -22.41 -15.90
C SER A 166 11.37 -22.52 -14.65
N VAL A 167 10.74 -22.68 -13.48
CA VAL A 167 11.44 -22.80 -12.19
C VAL A 167 11.82 -24.26 -11.90
N GLY A 168 11.03 -25.22 -12.40
CA GLY A 168 11.23 -26.66 -12.20
C GLY A 168 10.72 -27.19 -10.85
N ASP A 169 10.16 -26.32 -10.00
CA ASP A 169 9.65 -26.66 -8.67
C ASP A 169 8.43 -25.81 -8.29
N VAL A 170 7.41 -26.45 -7.71
CA VAL A 170 6.12 -25.82 -7.38
C VAL A 170 6.26 -24.85 -6.21
N GLU A 171 7.06 -25.19 -5.20
CA GLU A 171 7.24 -24.37 -4.00
C GLU A 171 7.97 -23.05 -4.31
N SER A 172 9.04 -23.17 -5.10
CA SER A 172 9.82 -22.03 -5.59
C SER A 172 8.98 -21.15 -6.52
N ALA A 173 8.18 -21.76 -7.41
CA ALA A 173 7.25 -21.02 -8.27
C ALA A 173 6.16 -20.30 -7.46
N ARG A 174 5.58 -20.95 -6.43
CA ARG A 174 4.64 -20.30 -5.50
C ARG A 174 5.25 -19.07 -4.87
N THR A 175 6.45 -19.19 -4.31
CA THR A 175 7.15 -18.08 -3.66
C THR A 175 7.40 -16.92 -4.64
N LEU A 176 7.76 -17.24 -5.89
CA LEU A 176 7.95 -16.24 -6.94
C LEU A 176 6.63 -15.55 -7.32
N LEU A 177 5.54 -16.30 -7.46
CA LEU A 177 4.21 -15.76 -7.79
C LEU A 177 3.66 -14.88 -6.66
N GLU A 178 3.86 -15.27 -5.40
CA GLU A 178 3.40 -14.50 -4.25
C GLU A 178 4.18 -13.20 -4.06
N SER A 179 5.47 -13.19 -4.40
CA SER A 179 6.31 -11.99 -4.33
C SER A 179 6.19 -11.09 -5.57
N ASN A 180 5.88 -11.67 -6.74
CA ASN A 180 5.72 -10.95 -8.00
C ASN A 180 4.53 -11.46 -8.84
N PRO A 181 3.29 -11.20 -8.41
CA PRO A 181 2.08 -11.70 -9.10
C PRO A 181 1.89 -11.08 -10.49
N MET A 182 2.49 -9.93 -10.76
CA MET A 182 2.39 -9.24 -12.04
C MET A 182 3.13 -9.97 -13.17
N SER A 183 4.03 -10.90 -12.82
CA SER A 183 4.69 -11.80 -13.78
C SER A 183 3.67 -12.64 -14.58
N LEU A 184 2.52 -12.98 -13.99
CA LEU A 184 1.44 -13.72 -14.65
C LEU A 184 0.79 -12.96 -15.81
N MET A 185 0.97 -11.63 -15.87
CA MET A 185 0.38 -10.79 -16.90
C MET A 185 1.42 -10.30 -17.92
N SER A 186 2.68 -10.71 -17.77
CA SER A 186 3.73 -10.37 -18.72
C SER A 186 3.74 -11.43 -19.82
N ASP A 187 3.24 -11.06 -20.99
CA ASP A 187 3.30 -11.89 -22.21
C ASP A 187 4.75 -12.05 -22.71
N GLY A 188 5.74 -12.43 -21.90
CA GLY A 188 7.13 -12.62 -22.34
C GLY A 188 7.80 -11.43 -23.05
N GLU A 189 7.15 -10.27 -23.15
CA GLU A 189 7.75 -9.04 -23.67
C GLU A 189 8.18 -8.17 -22.49
N GLU A 190 9.47 -7.86 -22.50
CA GLU A 190 10.14 -6.94 -21.59
C GLU A 190 9.27 -5.72 -21.30
N TYR A 191 9.15 -5.39 -20.02
CA TYR A 191 8.73 -4.07 -19.54
C TYR A 191 9.81 -3.02 -19.92
N ALA A 192 9.91 -2.71 -21.21
CA ALA A 192 10.46 -1.45 -21.69
C ALA A 192 9.31 -0.43 -21.72
N GLY A 193 9.54 0.73 -21.11
CA GLY A 193 8.51 1.66 -20.70
C GLY A 193 7.56 2.17 -21.79
N GLY A 194 6.41 2.67 -21.32
CA GLY A 194 5.60 3.64 -22.05
C GLY A 194 4.35 3.06 -22.73
N SER A 195 3.21 3.37 -22.14
CA SER A 195 1.97 3.69 -22.85
C SER A 195 1.51 2.72 -23.96
N ARG A 196 0.78 1.67 -23.58
CA ARG A 196 -0.49 1.23 -24.22
C ARG A 196 -0.96 -0.06 -23.55
N GLY A 197 -1.73 0.09 -22.47
CA GLY A 197 -2.54 -1.02 -21.98
C GLY A 197 -3.52 -1.41 -23.08
N LYS A 198 -3.43 -2.66 -23.56
CA LYS A 198 -4.43 -3.30 -24.42
C LYS A 198 -5.82 -2.98 -23.84
N GLN A 199 -6.63 -2.22 -24.58
CA GLN A 199 -8.04 -2.04 -24.25
C GLN A 199 -8.70 -3.42 -24.34
N TYR A 200 -9.07 -3.98 -23.19
CA TYR A 200 -10.02 -5.09 -23.14
C TYR A 200 -11.37 -4.53 -23.58
N ASN A 201 -11.62 -4.52 -24.89
CA ASN A 201 -12.92 -4.24 -25.47
C ASN A 201 -13.86 -5.38 -25.11
N ARG A 202 -14.52 -5.28 -23.95
CA ARG A 202 -15.73 -6.05 -23.69
C ARG A 202 -16.85 -5.36 -24.46
N ALA A 203 -17.12 -5.86 -25.66
CA ALA A 203 -18.30 -5.47 -26.43
C ALA A 203 -19.54 -5.74 -25.57
N VAL A 204 -20.17 -4.67 -25.07
CA VAL A 204 -21.50 -4.74 -24.48
C VAL A 204 -22.48 -4.76 -25.65
N VAL A 205 -22.86 -5.96 -26.06
CA VAL A 205 -24.00 -6.15 -26.98
C VAL A 205 -25.26 -5.98 -26.14
N TYR A 206 -25.95 -4.85 -26.34
CA TYR A 206 -27.33 -4.72 -25.90
C TYR A 206 -28.22 -5.42 -26.93
N GLN A 207 -28.89 -6.49 -26.51
CA GLN A 207 -30.12 -6.99 -27.12
C GLN A 207 -31.28 -6.69 -26.17
#